data_AF-A0A961NK23-F1
#
_entry.id   AF-A0A961NK23-F1
#
_cell.length_a   1.000
_cell.length_b   1.000
_cell.length_c   1.000
_cell.angle_alpha   90.00
_cell.angle_beta   90.00
_cell.angle_gamma   90.00
#
_symmetry.space_group_name_H-M   'P 1'
#
loop_
_entity.id
_entity.type
_entity.pdbx_description
1 polymer ?
#
loop_
_entity_poly.entity_id
_entity_poly.type
_entity_poly.pdbx_seq_one_letter_code
_entity_poly.pdbx_strand_id
1 'polypeptide(L)'
;MVFIGLGAATLQNSAPESGEPENARTIQLRHSYYNQEFMRRNELRTEAVGAAINDGTGRLRTAFEGNTAIKDLGELNGIPLLAIAVPLIRGQPGPVVMVIMEADHLLRSVRESGITEIFQIFLVNERGELLSRFHNTEITPESARTIPIVKNLLGSGSDNGSQEYSYEDKEYLGSYQIISFGRIGIVSTVPADRAFEAVYLIQAQNLKIMLIVLVLAFLFVYFFARTLSAPIRRLLRATGRIEDGDYDVDIAPTTHDEIGTLTNSFISMAHGLAERQKIKDTFGKFVNPAIVNRALNSDLRLGG
;
A
#
# COMPACT_ATOMS: atom_id res chain seq x y z
N MET A 1 18.46 13.65 24.97
CA MET A 1 18.81 14.96 24.36
C MET A 1 20.24 15.29 24.75
N VAL A 2 21.19 15.23 23.82
CA VAL A 2 22.58 15.62 24.10
C VAL A 2 22.72 17.10 23.77
N PHE A 3 22.66 17.93 24.81
CA PHE A 3 22.97 19.35 24.70
C PHE A 3 24.47 19.50 24.51
N ILE A 4 24.87 20.15 23.42
CA ILE A 4 26.27 20.41 23.07
C ILE A 4 26.69 21.75 23.64
N GLY A 5 25.81 22.74 23.58
CA GLY A 5 26.01 23.97 24.31
C GLY A 5 24.77 24.84 24.44
N LEU A 6 24.84 25.75 25.40
CA LEU A 6 23.85 26.78 25.68
C LEU A 6 24.58 28.11 25.77
N GLY A 7 24.06 29.17 25.15
CA GLY A 7 24.58 30.48 25.49
C GLY A 7 23.70 31.67 25.21
N ALA A 8 23.93 32.72 25.99
CA ALA A 8 23.34 34.03 25.75
C ALA A 8 24.10 34.73 24.62
N ALA A 9 23.38 35.16 23.58
CA ALA A 9 23.96 35.82 22.42
C ALA A 9 23.46 37.26 22.30
N THR A 10 24.33 38.13 21.76
CA THR A 10 24.01 39.52 21.40
C THR A 10 24.53 39.83 20.00
N LEU A 11 23.85 40.71 19.26
CA LEU A 11 24.36 41.23 17.99
C LEU A 11 25.37 42.35 18.24
N GLN A 12 26.50 42.29 17.56
CA GLN A 12 27.52 43.34 17.58
C GLN A 12 27.92 43.68 16.15
N ASN A 13 28.15 44.96 15.85
CA ASN A 13 28.68 45.38 14.56
C ASN A 13 30.10 44.81 14.41
N SER A 14 30.39 44.12 13.29
CA SER A 14 31.77 43.75 12.96
C SER A 14 32.49 44.96 12.34
N ALA A 15 33.82 45.02 12.53
CA ALA A 15 34.65 45.91 11.73
C ALA A 15 34.67 45.36 10.29
N PRO A 16 34.55 46.20 9.25
CA PRO A 16 34.53 45.71 7.87
C PRO A 16 35.90 45.10 7.52
N GLU A 17 35.95 43.80 7.29
CA GLU A 17 37.06 43.17 6.56
C GLU A 17 36.85 43.37 5.06
N SER A 18 37.96 43.47 4.31
CA SER A 18 37.95 43.87 2.91
C SER A 18 37.07 42.96 2.05
N GLY A 19 35.93 43.48 1.60
CA GLY A 19 34.98 42.78 0.74
C GLY A 19 33.64 42.43 1.39
N GLU A 20 33.47 42.63 2.70
CA GLU A 20 32.17 42.44 3.37
C GLU A 20 31.30 43.72 3.35
N PRO A 21 29.96 43.60 3.25
CA PRO A 21 29.07 44.75 3.29
C PRO A 21 29.16 45.51 4.63
N GLU A 22 29.11 46.85 4.56
CA GLU A 22 29.28 47.84 5.65
C GLU A 22 28.37 47.66 6.89
N ASN A 23 27.45 46.68 6.87
CA ASN A 23 26.48 46.35 7.91
C ASN A 23 26.51 44.87 8.35
N ALA A 24 27.68 44.21 8.30
CA ALA A 24 27.84 42.89 8.89
C ALA A 24 27.69 42.97 10.43
N ARG A 25 26.73 42.21 10.99
CA ARG A 25 26.52 42.07 12.43
C ARG A 25 26.80 40.62 12.82
N THR A 26 27.88 40.39 13.54
CA THR A 26 28.26 39.07 14.03
C THR A 26 27.48 38.72 15.29
N ILE A 27 27.10 37.45 15.42
CA ILE A 27 26.50 36.89 16.63
C ILE A 27 27.64 36.59 17.61
N GLN A 28 27.67 37.32 18.71
CA GLN A 28 28.63 37.15 19.81
C GLN A 28 27.99 36.37 20.95
N LEU A 29 28.57 35.23 21.31
CA LEU A 29 28.17 34.43 22.48
C LEU A 29 28.85 35.01 23.73
N ARG A 30 28.08 35.60 24.65
CA ARG A 30 28.61 36.21 25.89
C ARG A 30 28.80 35.22 27.02
N HIS A 31 27.88 34.26 27.14
CA HIS A 31 27.92 33.23 28.18
C HIS A 31 27.61 31.89 27.54
N SER A 32 28.62 31.20 27.05
CA SER A 32 28.48 29.89 26.41
C SER A 32 28.96 28.77 27.34
N TYR A 33 28.10 27.81 27.58
CA TYR A 33 28.39 26.57 28.28
C TYR A 33 28.35 25.44 27.28
N TYR A 34 29.46 24.72 27.11
CA TYR A 34 29.53 23.55 26.25
C TYR A 34 29.70 22.29 27.07
N ASN A 35 29.14 21.18 26.59
CA ASN A 35 29.43 19.86 27.12
C ASN A 35 30.86 19.47 26.74
N GLN A 36 31.81 19.74 27.64
CA GLN A 36 33.24 19.55 27.39
C GLN A 36 33.61 18.12 27.05
N GLU A 37 32.96 17.13 27.68
CA GLU A 37 33.22 15.72 27.41
C GLU A 37 32.73 15.33 26.01
N PHE A 38 31.58 15.85 25.57
CA PHE A 38 31.10 15.66 24.20
C PHE A 38 32.02 16.35 23.18
N MET A 39 32.41 17.60 23.43
CA MET A 39 33.28 18.36 22.52
C MET A 39 34.63 17.67 22.35
N ARG A 40 35.25 17.23 23.45
CA ARG A 40 36.54 16.53 23.45
C ARG A 40 36.47 15.17 22.74
N ARG A 41 35.44 14.37 23.01
CA ARG A 41 35.27 13.03 22.42
C ARG A 41 35.13 13.07 20.90
N ASN A 42 34.53 14.14 20.39
CA ASN A 42 34.24 14.33 18.97
C ASN A 42 35.19 15.35 18.30
N GLU A 43 36.27 15.73 19.00
CA GLU A 43 37.29 16.68 18.51
C GLU A 43 36.72 18.05 18.05
N LEU A 44 35.55 18.43 18.57
CA LEU A 44 34.88 19.69 18.23
C LEU A 44 35.51 20.86 18.96
N ARG A 45 35.76 21.93 18.21
CA ARG A 45 36.32 23.19 18.73
C ARG A 45 35.25 24.26 18.85
N THR A 46 35.32 25.08 19.90
CA THR A 46 34.37 26.18 20.15
C THR A 46 34.38 27.22 19.04
N GLU A 47 35.54 27.46 18.43
CA GLU A 47 35.70 28.39 17.32
C GLU A 47 34.98 27.90 16.06
N ALA A 48 35.03 26.59 15.78
CA ALA A 48 34.34 25.98 14.65
C ALA A 48 32.82 26.08 14.79
N VAL A 49 32.30 25.86 16.02
CA VAL A 49 30.88 26.05 16.32
C VAL A 49 30.49 27.54 16.19
N GLY A 50 31.31 28.45 16.69
CA GLY A 50 31.10 29.90 16.55
C GLY A 50 31.08 30.36 15.09
N ALA A 51 31.97 29.82 14.26
CA ALA A 51 32.00 30.06 12.82
C ALA A 51 30.74 29.52 12.14
N ALA A 52 30.33 28.28 12.45
CA ALA A 52 29.11 27.68 11.90
C ALA A 52 27.84 28.45 12.28
N ILE A 53 27.77 29.04 13.49
CA ILE A 53 26.68 29.94 13.88
C ILE A 53 26.65 31.18 12.99
N ASN A 54 27.83 31.76 12.73
CA ASN A 54 27.98 33.00 11.99
C ASN A 54 27.91 32.84 10.46
N ASP A 55 28.17 31.65 9.94
CA ASP A 55 28.01 31.33 8.52
C ASP A 55 26.55 31.52 8.07
N GLY A 56 26.25 32.25 7.00
CA GLY A 56 24.85 32.46 6.58
C GLY A 56 23.92 33.02 7.67
N THR A 57 24.39 33.97 8.49
CA THR A 57 23.72 34.55 9.68
C THR A 57 22.26 35.03 9.52
N GLY A 58 21.72 35.15 8.31
CA GLY A 58 20.39 35.72 8.07
C GLY A 58 19.28 35.09 8.91
N ARG A 59 19.31 33.77 9.14
CA ARG A 59 18.22 33.06 9.84
C ARG A 59 18.24 33.23 11.36
N LEU A 60 19.37 32.99 12.01
CA LEU A 60 19.48 33.16 13.47
C LEU A 60 19.30 34.63 13.89
N ARG A 61 19.57 35.58 13.00
CA ARG A 61 19.31 37.01 13.22
C ARG A 61 17.83 37.32 13.49
N THR A 62 16.91 36.59 12.87
CA THR A 62 15.46 36.77 13.10
C THR A 62 15.07 36.51 14.56
N ALA A 63 15.89 35.76 15.32
CA ALA A 63 15.63 35.57 16.74
C ALA A 63 15.87 36.81 17.59
N PHE A 64 16.83 37.64 17.19
CA PHE A 64 17.09 38.91 17.86
C PHE A 64 16.01 39.97 17.60
N GLU A 65 15.09 39.70 16.67
CA GLU A 65 13.90 40.52 16.39
C GLU A 65 12.67 40.03 17.16
N GLY A 66 12.81 38.99 18.00
CA GLY A 66 11.73 38.49 18.85
C GLY A 66 11.02 37.23 18.34
N ASN A 67 11.54 36.56 17.30
CA ASN A 67 11.01 35.30 16.77
C ASN A 67 11.84 34.09 17.25
N THR A 68 11.31 32.87 17.26
CA THR A 68 12.19 31.70 17.44
C THR A 68 12.85 31.39 16.10
N ALA A 69 14.16 31.16 16.09
CA ALA A 69 14.87 30.76 14.87
C ALA A 69 15.54 29.40 15.06
N ILE A 70 15.52 28.58 14.01
CA ILE A 70 16.28 27.34 13.94
C ILE A 70 17.19 27.41 12.74
N LYS A 71 18.38 26.85 12.88
CA LYS A 71 19.35 26.76 11.80
C LYS A 71 20.09 25.45 11.86
N ASP A 72 20.12 24.76 10.73
CA ASP A 72 21.08 23.70 10.45
C ASP A 72 22.49 24.31 10.37
N LEU A 73 23.37 23.90 11.27
CA LEU A 73 24.77 24.37 11.31
C LEU A 73 25.68 23.52 10.41
N GLY A 74 25.11 22.58 9.65
CA GLY A 74 25.87 21.63 8.85
C GLY A 74 26.54 20.57 9.71
N GLU A 75 27.50 19.89 9.08
CA GLU A 75 28.25 18.79 9.69
C GLU A 75 29.63 19.28 10.13
N LEU A 76 29.89 19.22 11.44
CA LEU A 76 31.21 19.53 12.01
C LEU A 76 31.83 18.23 12.49
N ASN A 77 33.00 17.86 11.92
CA ASN A 77 33.72 16.63 12.24
C ASN A 77 32.85 15.36 12.21
N GLY A 78 31.96 15.24 11.22
CA GLY A 78 31.08 14.08 11.10
C GLY A 78 29.79 14.17 11.93
N ILE A 79 29.53 15.30 12.58
CA ILE A 79 28.39 15.48 13.49
C ILE A 79 27.45 16.56 12.96
N PRO A 80 26.21 16.20 12.59
CA PRO A 80 25.21 17.18 12.18
C PRO A 80 24.71 17.97 13.39
N LEU A 81 24.86 19.30 13.33
CA LEU A 81 24.52 20.20 14.42
C LEU A 81 23.30 21.06 14.10
N LEU A 82 22.41 21.21 15.07
CA LEU A 82 21.26 22.10 14.98
C LEU A 82 21.37 23.19 16.06
N ALA A 83 21.15 24.44 15.65
CA ALA A 83 21.00 25.57 16.57
C ALA A 83 19.55 26.02 16.64
N ILE A 84 19.06 26.22 17.88
CA ILE A 84 17.78 26.84 18.18
C ILE A 84 18.06 28.13 18.94
N ALA A 85 17.66 29.27 18.39
CA ALA A 85 17.75 30.57 19.05
C ALA A 85 16.36 31.02 19.49
N VAL A 86 16.23 31.30 20.78
CA VAL A 86 14.97 31.68 21.44
C VAL A 86 15.15 33.06 22.06
N PRO A 87 14.29 34.04 21.72
CA PRO A 87 14.35 35.36 22.32
C PRO A 87 13.97 35.27 23.80
N LEU A 88 14.67 36.02 24.64
CA LEU A 88 14.32 36.11 26.08
C LEU A 88 12.92 36.70 26.30
N ILE A 89 12.46 37.58 25.40
CA ILE A 89 11.12 38.16 25.39
C ILE A 89 10.56 38.03 23.96
N ARG A 90 9.46 37.29 23.81
CA ARG A 90 8.84 37.05 22.49
C ARG A 90 8.24 38.34 21.92
N GLY A 91 8.45 38.59 20.63
CA GLY A 91 7.94 39.77 19.92
C GLY A 91 8.67 41.08 20.23
N GLN A 92 9.76 41.05 21.02
CA GLN A 92 10.59 42.21 21.29
C GLN A 92 12.04 41.96 20.84
N PRO A 93 12.69 42.94 20.19
CA PRO A 93 14.11 42.82 19.91
C PRO A 93 14.92 42.72 21.19
N GLY A 94 15.90 41.82 21.22
CA GLY A 94 16.64 41.58 22.45
C GLY A 94 17.64 40.44 22.41
N PRO A 95 18.27 40.15 23.56
CA PRO A 95 19.16 39.00 23.70
C PRO A 95 18.41 37.69 23.48
N VAL A 96 19.13 36.70 22.95
CA VAL A 96 18.58 35.37 22.67
C VAL A 96 19.36 34.32 23.45
N VAL A 97 18.67 33.26 23.84
CA VAL A 97 19.27 32.01 24.32
C VAL A 97 19.41 31.08 23.14
N MET A 98 20.64 30.67 22.87
CA MET A 98 20.95 29.71 21.81
C MET A 98 21.23 28.34 22.42
N VAL A 99 20.52 27.34 21.93
CA VAL A 99 20.71 25.93 22.25
C VAL A 99 21.32 25.26 21.03
N ILE A 100 22.44 24.57 21.22
CA ILE A 100 23.12 23.79 20.17
C ILE A 100 23.05 22.33 20.57
N MET A 101 22.61 21.51 19.63
CA MET A 101 22.37 20.09 19.87
C MET A 101 22.73 19.25 18.65
N GLU A 102 23.05 17.99 18.92
CA GLU A 102 23.24 16.98 17.86
C GLU A 102 21.87 16.70 17.22
N ALA A 103 21.77 16.90 15.91
CA ALA A 103 20.53 16.66 15.18
C ALA A 103 20.17 15.16 15.23
N ASP A 104 21.16 14.28 15.08
CA ASP A 104 21.00 12.83 15.09
C ASP A 104 20.30 12.29 16.34
N HIS A 105 20.49 12.92 17.50
CA HIS A 105 19.86 12.50 18.75
C HIS A 105 18.35 12.76 18.81
N LEU A 106 17.82 13.75 18.08
CA LEU A 106 16.37 13.89 17.86
C LEU A 106 15.84 12.80 16.93
N LEU A 107 16.71 12.28 16.07
CA LEU A 107 16.37 11.41 14.96
C LEU A 107 16.48 9.94 15.30
N ARG A 108 17.19 9.55 16.37
CA ARG A 108 17.30 8.12 16.76
C ARG A 108 15.93 7.47 16.93
N SER A 109 14.98 8.11 17.62
CA SER A 109 13.63 7.56 17.80
C SER A 109 12.85 7.41 16.50
N VAL A 110 13.12 8.27 15.51
CA VAL A 110 12.49 8.20 14.18
C VAL A 110 13.21 7.17 13.30
N ARG A 111 14.54 7.07 13.40
CA ARG A 111 15.40 6.16 12.64
C ARG A 111 15.30 4.71 13.10
N GLU A 112 15.25 4.48 14.41
CA GLU A 112 15.13 3.14 15.02
C GLU A 112 13.76 2.49 14.76
N SER A 113 12.76 3.27 14.36
CA SER A 113 11.45 2.75 13.98
C SER A 113 11.41 2.07 12.59
N GLY A 114 12.49 2.16 11.81
CA GLY A 114 12.54 1.69 10.41
C GLY A 114 11.75 2.57 9.43
N ILE A 115 10.98 3.54 9.92
CA ILE A 115 10.15 4.45 9.13
C ILE A 115 11.04 5.33 8.22
N THR A 116 12.25 5.70 8.63
CA THR A 116 13.11 6.60 7.84
C THR A 116 13.74 5.97 6.59
N GLU A 117 13.65 4.65 6.37
CA GLU A 117 14.22 4.03 5.16
C GLU A 117 13.43 4.39 3.90
N ILE A 118 12.13 4.65 4.07
CA ILE A 118 11.21 5.00 2.98
C ILE A 118 10.72 6.45 3.08
N PHE A 119 10.61 7.00 4.29
CA PHE A 119 10.15 8.36 4.50
C PHE A 119 11.30 9.38 4.51
N GLN A 120 11.18 10.37 3.65
CA GLN A 120 11.97 11.60 3.66
C GLN A 120 11.34 12.60 4.63
N ILE A 121 12.09 13.01 5.65
CA ILE A 121 11.61 13.94 6.66
C ILE A 121 12.43 15.23 6.57
N PHE A 122 11.76 16.37 6.61
CA PHE A 122 12.40 17.69 6.63
C PHE A 122 11.60 18.68 7.46
N LEU A 123 12.29 19.74 7.90
CA LEU A 123 11.69 20.82 8.69
C LEU A 123 11.50 22.06 7.84
N VAL A 124 10.37 22.74 8.03
CA VAL A 124 10.11 24.06 7.45
C VAL A 124 9.71 25.07 8.53
N ASN A 125 10.03 26.34 8.30
CA ASN A 125 9.57 27.43 9.16
C ASN A 125 8.16 27.93 8.77
N GLU A 126 7.66 28.93 9.48
CA GLU A 126 6.39 29.62 9.22
C GLU A 126 6.27 30.22 7.81
N ARG A 127 7.37 30.35 7.07
CA ARG A 127 7.42 30.87 5.69
C ARG A 127 7.66 29.76 4.65
N GLY A 128 7.58 28.49 5.05
CA GLY A 128 7.82 27.32 4.19
C GLY A 128 9.26 27.14 3.76
N GLU A 129 10.20 27.82 4.41
CA GLU A 129 11.61 27.67 4.09
C GLU A 129 12.19 26.45 4.80
N LEU A 130 13.02 25.69 4.09
CA LEU A 130 13.71 24.53 4.62
C LEU A 130 14.67 24.93 5.75
N LEU A 131 14.42 24.39 6.95
CA LEU A 131 15.23 24.61 8.15
C LEU A 131 16.33 23.56 8.30
N SER A 132 16.00 22.29 8.06
CA SER A 132 16.94 21.17 8.11
C SER A 132 16.38 19.98 7.31
N ARG A 133 17.30 19.14 6.83
CA ARG A 133 17.02 17.88 6.10
C ARG A 133 17.48 16.72 6.97
N PHE A 134 16.61 15.76 7.22
CA PHE A 134 16.95 14.61 8.07
C PHE A 134 17.46 13.39 7.29
N HIS A 135 17.40 13.44 5.95
CA HIS A 135 17.98 12.44 5.04
C HIS A 135 18.39 13.11 3.72
N ASN A 136 19.24 12.45 2.92
CA ASN A 136 19.76 12.92 1.63
C ASN A 136 18.64 13.17 0.62
N THR A 137 18.02 14.34 0.74
CA THR A 137 16.87 14.78 -0.05
C THR A 137 17.38 15.76 -1.11
N GLU A 138 16.98 15.54 -2.35
CA GLU A 138 17.21 16.47 -3.48
C GLU A 138 16.48 17.81 -3.30
N ILE A 139 15.66 17.93 -2.26
CA ILE A 139 14.91 19.14 -1.91
C ILE A 139 15.88 20.26 -1.55
N THR A 140 15.97 21.25 -2.44
CA THR A 140 16.72 22.48 -2.17
C THR A 140 15.90 23.43 -1.27
N PRO A 141 16.57 24.35 -0.54
CA PRO A 141 15.87 25.36 0.26
C PRO A 141 14.89 26.23 -0.54
N GLU A 142 15.15 26.46 -1.83
CA GLU A 142 14.26 27.23 -2.70
C GLU A 142 13.07 26.40 -3.19
N SER A 143 13.30 25.11 -3.49
CA SER A 143 12.26 24.18 -3.94
C SER A 143 11.22 23.88 -2.87
N ALA A 144 11.59 23.89 -1.59
CA ALA A 144 10.71 23.49 -0.48
C ALA A 144 9.36 24.22 -0.46
N ARG A 145 9.33 25.53 -0.77
CA ARG A 145 8.10 26.33 -0.82
C ARG A 145 7.14 25.93 -1.94
N THR A 146 7.68 25.34 -3.01
CA THR A 146 6.89 24.95 -4.18
C THR A 146 6.19 23.61 -3.97
N ILE A 147 6.71 22.79 -3.05
CA ILE A 147 6.17 21.47 -2.71
C ILE A 147 4.72 21.60 -2.21
N PRO A 148 3.76 20.86 -2.79
CA PRO A 148 2.34 20.96 -2.40
C PRO A 148 2.05 20.69 -0.92
N ILE A 149 2.76 19.75 -0.27
CA ILE A 149 2.59 19.48 1.18
C ILE A 149 3.01 20.66 2.05
N VAL A 150 4.01 21.44 1.62
CA VAL A 150 4.43 22.66 2.32
C VAL A 150 3.41 23.78 2.11
N LYS A 151 2.84 23.92 0.91
CA LYS A 151 1.75 24.88 0.66
C LYS A 151 0.52 24.58 1.51
N ASN A 152 0.16 23.30 1.64
CA ASN A 152 -0.95 22.87 2.48
C ASN A 152 -0.67 23.20 3.96
N LEU A 153 0.53 22.87 4.45
CA LEU A 153 0.98 23.21 5.81
C LEU A 153 0.81 24.71 6.13
N LEU A 154 1.16 25.59 5.20
CA LEU A 154 1.06 27.03 5.40
C LEU A 154 -0.38 27.57 5.32
N GLY A 155 -1.29 26.86 4.63
CA GLY A 155 -2.62 27.35 4.28
C GLY A 155 -3.81 26.66 4.98
N SER A 156 -3.61 25.49 5.59
CA SER A 156 -4.71 24.64 6.09
C SER A 156 -5.41 25.16 7.35
N GLY A 157 -4.76 26.07 8.09
CA GLY A 157 -5.23 26.50 9.41
C GLY A 157 -5.22 25.39 10.48
N SER A 158 -4.72 24.20 10.14
CA SER A 158 -4.59 23.04 11.02
C SER A 158 -3.13 22.79 11.36
N ASP A 159 -2.86 22.40 12.60
CA ASP A 159 -1.52 22.03 13.05
C ASP A 159 -1.09 20.65 12.54
N ASN A 160 -1.95 19.91 11.82
CA ASN A 160 -1.57 18.68 11.17
C ASN A 160 -2.38 18.43 9.88
N GLY A 161 -1.86 17.54 9.04
CA GLY A 161 -2.55 17.11 7.83
C GLY A 161 -1.80 16.03 7.10
N SER A 162 -2.48 15.41 6.14
CA SER A 162 -1.90 14.45 5.20
C SER A 162 -2.58 14.59 3.85
N GLN A 163 -1.83 14.36 2.78
CA GLN A 163 -2.35 14.35 1.41
C GLN A 163 -1.46 13.54 0.48
N GLU A 164 -2.04 13.11 -0.63
CA GLU A 164 -1.30 12.68 -1.82
C GLU A 164 -0.99 13.92 -2.67
N TYR A 165 0.19 13.93 -3.30
CA TYR A 165 0.58 15.04 -4.16
C TYR A 165 1.61 14.64 -5.21
N SER A 166 1.59 15.35 -6.33
CA SER A 166 2.57 15.21 -7.40
C SER A 166 3.64 16.30 -7.29
N TYR A 167 4.91 15.92 -7.45
CA TYR A 167 6.05 16.83 -7.45
C TYR A 167 7.16 16.27 -8.34
N GLU A 168 7.69 17.08 -9.27
CA GLU A 168 8.74 16.66 -10.23
C GLU A 168 8.41 15.34 -10.96
N ASP A 169 7.18 15.24 -11.48
CA ASP A 169 6.64 14.08 -12.22
C ASP A 169 6.60 12.76 -11.41
N LYS A 170 6.68 12.85 -10.08
CA LYS A 170 6.54 11.72 -9.16
C LYS A 170 5.38 11.96 -8.20
N GLU A 171 4.67 10.87 -7.89
CA GLU A 171 3.61 10.89 -6.89
C GLU A 171 4.19 10.61 -5.50
N TYR A 172 3.66 11.32 -4.50
CA TYR A 172 4.09 11.25 -3.12
C TYR A 172 2.90 11.14 -2.18
N LEU A 173 3.11 10.41 -1.09
CA LEU A 173 2.28 10.50 0.10
C LEU A 173 3.02 11.39 1.10
N GLY A 174 2.32 12.38 1.67
CA GLY A 174 2.90 13.32 2.61
C GLY A 174 2.02 13.57 3.81
N SER A 175 2.66 13.81 4.95
CA SER A 175 2.02 14.32 6.15
C SER A 175 2.84 15.46 6.76
N TYR A 176 2.17 16.32 7.51
CA TYR A 176 2.82 17.35 8.28
C TYR A 176 2.25 17.49 9.68
N GLN A 177 3.08 18.02 10.57
CA GLN A 177 2.71 18.45 11.90
C GLN A 177 3.44 19.75 12.26
N ILE A 178 2.69 20.74 12.74
CA ILE A 178 3.19 22.01 13.24
C ILE A 178 3.42 21.87 14.75
N ILE A 179 4.62 22.19 15.21
CA ILE A 179 4.94 22.25 16.64
C ILE A 179 4.74 23.68 17.13
N SER A 180 4.00 23.86 18.23
CA SER A 180 3.64 25.17 18.78
C SER A 180 4.84 26.03 19.19
N PHE A 181 5.97 25.41 19.53
CA PHE A 181 7.22 26.09 19.79
C PHE A 181 7.88 26.52 18.47
N GLY A 182 7.81 27.81 18.13
CA GLY A 182 8.41 28.37 16.91
C GLY A 182 7.65 28.07 15.60
N ARG A 183 6.43 27.51 15.67
CA ARG A 183 5.57 27.11 14.53
C ARG A 183 6.36 26.43 13.41
N ILE A 184 7.12 25.41 13.82
CA ILE A 184 7.93 24.61 12.90
C ILE A 184 7.05 23.53 12.31
N GLY A 185 7.04 23.42 10.99
CA GLY A 185 6.42 22.32 10.28
C GLY A 185 7.39 21.15 10.13
N ILE A 186 7.07 20.01 10.75
CA ILE A 186 7.66 18.72 10.38
C ILE A 186 6.90 18.20 9.18
N VAL A 187 7.60 17.90 8.10
CA VAL A 187 7.02 17.26 6.92
C VAL A 187 7.66 15.89 6.74
N SER A 188 6.84 14.87 6.57
CA SER A 188 7.25 13.52 6.22
C SER A 188 6.64 13.15 4.88
N THR A 189 7.45 12.63 3.96
CA THR A 189 6.96 12.22 2.65
C THR A 189 7.62 10.95 2.13
N VAL A 190 6.88 10.14 1.38
CA VAL A 190 7.37 8.92 0.75
C VAL A 190 6.92 8.90 -0.71
N PRO A 191 7.81 8.56 -1.67
CA PRO A 191 7.41 8.29 -3.04
C PRO A 191 6.36 7.17 -3.11
N ALA A 192 5.29 7.37 -3.89
CA ALA A 192 4.18 6.43 -3.96
C ALA A 192 4.61 5.06 -4.53
N ASP A 193 5.54 5.04 -5.48
CA ASP A 193 6.12 3.82 -6.04
C ASP A 193 6.78 2.94 -4.97
N ARG A 194 7.50 3.55 -4.02
CA ARG A 194 8.09 2.86 -2.87
C ARG A 194 7.05 2.49 -1.82
N ALA A 195 6.11 3.39 -1.51
CA ALA A 195 5.06 3.12 -0.54
C ALA A 195 4.19 1.92 -0.96
N PHE A 196 3.95 1.76 -2.27
CA PHE A 196 3.12 0.71 -2.84
C PHE A 196 3.89 -0.46 -3.45
N GLU A 197 5.22 -0.50 -3.37
CA GLU A 197 6.04 -1.59 -3.93
C GLU A 197 5.59 -2.97 -3.43
N ALA A 198 5.44 -3.11 -2.11
CA ALA A 198 4.95 -4.35 -1.49
C ALA A 198 3.52 -4.70 -1.94
N VAL A 199 2.68 -3.68 -2.16
CA VAL A 199 1.30 -3.86 -2.64
C VAL A 199 1.29 -4.40 -4.07
N TYR A 200 2.12 -3.87 -4.95
CA TYR A 200 2.21 -4.35 -6.34
C TYR A 200 2.68 -5.80 -6.43
N LEU A 201 3.64 -6.21 -5.59
CA LEU A 201 4.09 -7.60 -5.52
C LEU A 201 2.95 -8.55 -5.12
N ILE A 202 2.17 -8.17 -4.10
CA ILE A 202 1.00 -8.94 -3.64
C ILE A 202 -0.08 -8.98 -4.73
N GLN A 203 -0.37 -7.86 -5.40
CA GLN A 203 -1.35 -7.83 -6.48
C GLN A 203 -0.97 -8.76 -7.65
N ALA A 204 0.30 -8.73 -8.07
CA ALA A 204 0.78 -9.61 -9.13
C ALA A 204 0.69 -11.10 -8.76
N GLN A 205 0.94 -11.44 -7.50
CA GLN A 205 0.78 -12.80 -6.99
C GLN A 205 -0.70 -13.22 -6.96
N ASN A 206 -1.58 -12.35 -6.46
CA ASN A 206 -3.02 -12.60 -6.43
C ASN A 206 -3.59 -12.76 -7.83
N LEU A 207 -3.12 -11.99 -8.81
CA LEU A 207 -3.55 -12.12 -10.21
C LEU A 207 -3.18 -13.50 -10.79
N LYS A 208 -1.97 -14.01 -10.49
CA LYS A 208 -1.55 -15.36 -10.89
C LYS A 208 -2.42 -16.44 -10.25
N ILE A 209 -2.69 -16.33 -8.94
CA ILE A 209 -3.56 -17.28 -8.23
C ILE A 209 -4.97 -17.26 -8.81
N MET A 210 -5.53 -16.06 -9.05
CA MET A 210 -6.85 -15.89 -9.65
C MET A 210 -6.92 -16.56 -11.03
N LEU A 211 -5.90 -16.38 -11.87
CA LEU A 211 -5.84 -17.03 -13.19
C LEU A 211 -5.80 -18.56 -13.09
N ILE A 212 -4.99 -19.10 -12.17
CA ILE A 212 -4.91 -20.55 -11.93
C ILE A 212 -6.26 -21.10 -11.48
N VAL A 213 -6.90 -20.45 -10.49
CA VAL A 213 -8.21 -20.87 -9.99
C VAL A 213 -9.27 -20.80 -11.08
N LEU A 214 -9.25 -19.75 -11.91
CA LEU A 214 -10.18 -19.60 -13.03
C LEU A 214 -10.04 -20.74 -14.05
N VAL A 215 -8.80 -21.09 -14.43
CA VAL A 215 -8.52 -22.18 -15.36
C VAL A 215 -8.96 -23.53 -14.76
N LEU A 216 -8.66 -23.78 -13.48
CA LEU A 216 -9.07 -25.01 -12.81
C LEU A 216 -10.59 -25.12 -12.70
N ALA A 217 -11.28 -24.03 -12.37
CA ALA A 217 -12.74 -23.98 -12.33
C ALA A 217 -13.35 -24.27 -13.72
N PHE A 218 -12.80 -23.67 -14.77
CA PHE A 218 -13.25 -23.92 -16.14
C PHE A 218 -13.05 -25.38 -16.55
N LEU A 219 -11.87 -25.96 -16.27
CA LEU A 219 -11.59 -27.37 -16.53
C LEU A 219 -12.54 -28.27 -15.74
N PHE A 220 -12.74 -28.01 -14.46
CA PHE A 220 -13.64 -28.76 -13.61
C PHE A 220 -15.07 -28.76 -14.17
N VAL A 221 -15.61 -27.58 -14.50
CA VAL A 221 -16.96 -27.46 -15.10
C VAL A 221 -17.03 -28.19 -16.43
N TYR A 222 -16.01 -28.06 -17.29
CA TYR A 222 -15.97 -28.74 -18.59
C TYR A 222 -16.01 -30.26 -18.45
N PHE A 223 -15.16 -30.83 -17.58
CA PHE A 223 -15.13 -32.27 -17.34
C PHE A 223 -16.42 -32.75 -16.66
N PHE A 224 -16.89 -32.04 -15.65
CA PHE A 224 -18.12 -32.38 -14.93
C PHE A 224 -19.33 -32.38 -15.87
N ALA A 225 -19.47 -31.34 -16.72
CA ALA A 225 -20.51 -31.28 -17.72
C ALA A 225 -20.44 -32.46 -18.70
N ARG A 226 -19.24 -32.88 -19.11
CA ARG A 226 -19.06 -34.02 -20.04
C ARG A 226 -19.39 -35.37 -19.40
N THR A 227 -18.98 -35.59 -18.15
CA THR A 227 -19.22 -36.84 -17.42
C THR A 227 -20.71 -37.03 -17.09
N LEU A 228 -21.44 -35.95 -16.81
CA LEU A 228 -22.86 -36.04 -16.46
C LEU A 228 -23.81 -35.82 -17.64
N SER A 229 -23.61 -34.74 -18.42
CA SER A 229 -24.58 -34.35 -19.45
C SER A 229 -24.54 -35.29 -20.66
N ALA A 230 -23.38 -35.88 -21.00
CA ALA A 230 -23.29 -36.73 -22.17
C ALA A 230 -24.06 -38.06 -22.00
N PRO A 231 -23.93 -38.82 -20.89
CA PRO A 231 -24.73 -40.03 -20.68
C PRO A 231 -26.23 -39.74 -20.58
N ILE A 232 -26.64 -38.66 -19.90
CA ILE A 232 -28.05 -38.27 -19.81
C ILE A 232 -28.64 -37.98 -21.19
N ARG A 233 -27.92 -37.25 -22.05
CA ARG A 233 -28.36 -37.00 -23.43
C ARG A 233 -28.43 -38.27 -24.27
N ARG A 234 -27.55 -39.25 -24.03
CA ARG A 234 -27.61 -40.56 -24.71
C ARG A 234 -28.83 -41.36 -24.28
N LEU A 235 -29.11 -41.43 -22.98
CA LEU A 235 -30.32 -42.07 -22.45
C LEU A 235 -31.57 -41.41 -23.00
N LEU A 236 -31.66 -40.08 -23.01
CA LEU A 236 -32.81 -39.35 -23.56
C LEU A 236 -33.08 -39.71 -25.03
N ARG A 237 -32.03 -39.80 -25.87
CA ARG A 237 -32.17 -40.23 -27.27
C ARG A 237 -32.60 -41.69 -27.39
N ALA A 238 -32.04 -42.56 -26.54
CA ALA A 238 -32.38 -43.98 -26.53
C ALA A 238 -33.85 -44.21 -26.11
N THR A 239 -34.34 -43.44 -25.14
CA THR A 239 -35.76 -43.47 -24.73
C THR A 239 -36.68 -43.13 -25.90
N GLY A 240 -36.37 -42.06 -26.67
CA GLY A 240 -37.16 -41.70 -27.85
C GLY A 240 -37.23 -42.82 -28.89
N ARG A 241 -36.12 -43.54 -29.14
CA ARG A 241 -36.13 -44.71 -30.04
C ARG A 241 -37.06 -45.83 -29.53
N ILE A 242 -37.03 -46.10 -28.23
CA ILE A 242 -37.91 -47.09 -27.60
C ILE A 242 -39.38 -46.68 -27.73
N GLU A 243 -39.69 -45.39 -27.57
CA GLU A 243 -41.05 -44.86 -27.76
C GLU A 243 -41.55 -45.05 -29.20
N ASP A 244 -40.66 -44.92 -30.18
CA ASP A 244 -40.95 -45.17 -31.61
C ASP A 244 -41.03 -46.67 -31.96
N GLY A 245 -40.86 -47.57 -30.97
CA GLY A 245 -40.91 -49.03 -31.16
C GLY A 245 -39.59 -49.67 -31.58
N ASP A 246 -38.49 -48.91 -31.60
CA ASP A 246 -37.14 -49.40 -31.85
C ASP A 246 -36.45 -49.73 -30.52
N TYR A 247 -36.50 -51.02 -30.17
CA TYR A 247 -35.94 -51.53 -28.91
C TYR A 247 -34.45 -51.89 -28.98
N ASP A 248 -33.78 -51.68 -30.12
CA ASP A 248 -32.36 -51.98 -30.30
C ASP A 248 -31.50 -50.77 -29.90
N VAL A 249 -31.20 -50.66 -28.59
CA VAL A 249 -30.47 -49.54 -28.00
C VAL A 249 -28.99 -49.85 -27.82
N ASP A 250 -28.16 -49.23 -28.65
CA ASP A 250 -26.69 -49.24 -28.54
C ASP A 250 -26.19 -48.17 -27.55
N ILE A 251 -26.29 -48.49 -26.27
CA ILE A 251 -25.79 -47.66 -25.17
C ILE A 251 -25.04 -48.55 -24.17
N ALA A 252 -23.96 -48.00 -23.61
CA ALA A 252 -23.16 -48.67 -22.60
C ALA A 252 -22.94 -47.74 -21.40
N PRO A 253 -22.87 -48.28 -20.17
CA PRO A 253 -22.52 -47.49 -18.99
C PRO A 253 -21.09 -46.93 -19.14
N THR A 254 -20.95 -45.61 -19.04
CA THR A 254 -19.64 -44.93 -19.16
C THR A 254 -19.05 -44.48 -17.82
N THR A 255 -19.82 -44.59 -16.74
CA THR A 255 -19.45 -44.15 -15.39
C THR A 255 -19.72 -45.27 -14.39
N HIS A 256 -19.03 -45.25 -13.25
CA HIS A 256 -19.18 -46.25 -12.16
C HIS A 256 -19.97 -45.67 -10.98
N ASP A 257 -20.87 -44.73 -11.26
CA ASP A 257 -21.69 -44.00 -10.29
C ASP A 257 -23.18 -44.30 -10.51
N GLU A 258 -24.07 -43.48 -9.94
CA GLU A 258 -25.51 -43.58 -10.08
C GLU A 258 -25.96 -43.51 -11.55
N ILE A 259 -25.23 -42.78 -12.41
CA ILE A 259 -25.53 -42.66 -13.84
C ILE A 259 -25.22 -43.97 -14.58
N GLY A 260 -24.13 -44.65 -14.20
CA GLY A 260 -23.81 -45.98 -14.72
C GLY A 260 -24.87 -47.02 -14.34
N THR A 261 -25.29 -46.98 -13.08
CA THR A 261 -26.34 -47.87 -12.55
C THR A 261 -27.68 -47.63 -13.24
N LEU A 262 -28.03 -46.37 -13.47
CA LEU A 262 -29.22 -45.99 -14.23
C LEU A 262 -29.15 -46.49 -15.68
N THR A 263 -27.97 -46.37 -16.32
CA THR A 263 -27.76 -46.85 -17.69
C THR A 263 -27.96 -48.35 -17.80
N ASN A 264 -27.41 -49.14 -16.87
CA ASN A 264 -27.60 -50.58 -16.82
C ASN A 264 -29.07 -50.99 -16.62
N SER A 265 -29.76 -50.28 -15.72
CA SER A 265 -31.18 -50.52 -15.45
C SER A 265 -32.04 -50.23 -16.69
N PHE A 266 -31.71 -49.16 -17.42
CA PHE A 266 -32.37 -48.81 -18.67
C PHE A 266 -32.15 -49.86 -19.77
N ILE A 267 -30.91 -50.34 -19.95
CA ILE A 267 -30.59 -51.41 -20.92
C ILE A 267 -31.43 -52.66 -20.63
N SER A 268 -31.51 -53.06 -19.35
CA SER A 268 -32.29 -54.23 -18.93
C SER A 268 -33.79 -54.07 -19.25
N MET A 269 -34.34 -52.87 -19.06
CA MET A 269 -35.73 -52.55 -19.41
C MET A 269 -35.97 -52.65 -20.92
N ALA A 270 -35.06 -52.10 -21.73
CA ALA A 270 -35.17 -52.12 -23.18
C ALA A 270 -35.16 -53.56 -23.73
N HIS A 271 -34.27 -54.42 -23.23
CA HIS A 271 -34.26 -55.84 -23.57
C HIS A 271 -35.57 -56.54 -23.18
N GLY A 272 -36.11 -56.26 -21.99
CA GLY A 272 -37.40 -56.82 -21.55
C GLY A 272 -38.57 -56.39 -22.44
N LEU A 273 -38.58 -55.15 -22.93
CA LEU A 273 -39.57 -54.66 -23.89
C LEU A 273 -39.42 -55.34 -25.25
N ALA A 274 -38.19 -55.46 -25.76
CA ALA A 274 -37.90 -56.15 -27.02
C ALA A 274 -38.37 -57.61 -26.99
N GLU A 275 -38.12 -58.32 -25.90
CA GLU A 275 -38.55 -59.71 -25.72
C GLU A 275 -40.08 -59.83 -25.69
N ARG A 276 -40.76 -58.96 -24.94
CA ARG A 276 -42.24 -58.92 -24.90
C ARG A 276 -42.84 -58.63 -26.26
N GLN A 277 -42.28 -57.69 -27.02
CA GLN A 277 -42.74 -57.38 -28.37
C GLN A 277 -42.55 -58.58 -29.30
N LYS A 278 -41.39 -59.25 -29.24
CA LYS A 278 -41.11 -60.47 -30.02
C LYS A 278 -42.09 -61.61 -29.70
N ILE A 279 -42.42 -61.81 -28.42
CA ILE A 279 -43.44 -62.79 -28.01
C ILE A 279 -44.80 -62.43 -28.59
N LYS A 280 -45.23 -61.16 -28.48
CA LYS A 280 -46.51 -60.66 -29.01
C LYS A 280 -46.61 -60.86 -30.53
N ASP A 281 -45.56 -60.52 -31.27
CA ASP A 281 -45.51 -60.68 -32.73
C ASP A 281 -45.53 -62.15 -33.14
N THR A 282 -44.87 -63.02 -32.36
CA THR A 282 -44.86 -64.46 -32.58
C THR A 282 -46.23 -65.08 -32.31
N PHE A 283 -46.86 -64.75 -31.18
CA PHE A 283 -48.24 -65.18 -30.86
C PHE A 283 -49.24 -64.74 -31.93
N GLY A 284 -49.13 -63.50 -32.43
CA GLY A 284 -49.96 -62.99 -33.53
C GLY A 284 -49.84 -63.82 -34.81
N LYS A 285 -48.71 -64.48 -35.06
CA LYS A 285 -48.51 -65.38 -36.21
C LYS A 285 -49.07 -66.79 -36.01
N PHE A 286 -49.26 -67.25 -34.76
CA PHE A 286 -49.68 -68.63 -34.45
C PHE A 286 -51.13 -68.76 -33.99
N VAL A 287 -51.82 -67.67 -33.62
CA VAL A 287 -53.24 -67.70 -33.24
C VAL A 287 -54.12 -67.35 -34.44
N ASN A 288 -55.03 -68.24 -34.82
CA ASN A 288 -55.99 -68.03 -35.90
C ASN A 288 -56.88 -66.78 -35.59
N PRO A 289 -57.04 -65.81 -36.51
CA PRO A 289 -57.77 -64.56 -36.27
C PRO A 289 -59.23 -64.76 -35.83
N ALA A 290 -59.81 -65.93 -36.08
CA ALA A 290 -61.14 -66.28 -35.59
C ALA A 290 -61.26 -66.41 -34.05
N ILE A 291 -60.16 -66.73 -33.35
CA ILE A 291 -60.14 -66.87 -31.87
C ILE A 291 -59.90 -65.51 -31.19
N VAL A 292 -59.08 -64.64 -31.78
CA VAL A 292 -58.78 -63.29 -31.26
C VAL A 292 -60.02 -62.40 -31.22
N ASN A 293 -60.83 -62.42 -32.28
CA ASN A 293 -62.08 -61.64 -32.35
C ASN A 293 -63.18 -62.13 -31.39
N ARG A 294 -63.13 -63.40 -30.94
CA ARG A 294 -64.05 -63.92 -29.92
C ARG A 294 -63.63 -63.55 -28.50
N ALA A 295 -62.33 -63.43 -28.22
CA ALA A 295 -61.81 -63.03 -26.91
C ALA A 295 -61.97 -61.53 -26.62
N LEU A 296 -61.93 -60.67 -27.64
CA LEU A 296 -62.06 -59.21 -27.48
C LEU A 296 -63.50 -58.71 -27.31
N ASN A 297 -64.51 -59.49 -27.72
CA ASN A 297 -65.91 -59.05 -27.78
C ASN A 297 -66.82 -59.71 -26.73
N SER A 298 -66.35 -60.64 -25.89
CA SER A 298 -67.22 -61.31 -24.90
C SER A 298 -66.44 -61.92 -23.74
N ASP A 299 -66.97 -61.78 -22.52
CA ASP A 299 -66.53 -62.47 -21.29
C ASP A 299 -66.29 -63.97 -21.52
N LEU A 300 -65.01 -64.36 -21.48
CA LEU A 300 -64.61 -65.76 -21.45
C LEU A 300 -64.86 -66.35 -20.05
N ARG A 301 -66.03 -66.95 -19.83
CA ARG A 301 -66.20 -67.97 -18.78
C ARG A 301 -65.50 -69.25 -19.23
N LEU A 302 -64.30 -69.49 -18.70
CA LEU A 302 -63.62 -70.77 -18.82
C LEU A 302 -64.27 -71.75 -17.84
N GLY A 303 -64.94 -72.76 -18.37
CA GLY A 303 -65.44 -73.91 -17.62
C GLY A 303 -64.48 -75.09 -17.75
N GLY A 304 -64.35 -75.85 -16.65
CA GLY A 304 -63.54 -77.07 -16.55
C GLY A 304 -62.40 -76.92 -15.57
#